data_AF-A0A5C6MBC8-F1
#
_entry.id   AF-A0A5C6MBC8-F1
#
_cell.length_a   1.000
_cell.length_b   1.000
_cell.length_c   1.000
_cell.angle_alpha   90.00
_cell.angle_beta   90.00
_cell.angle_gamma   90.00
#
_symmetry.space_group_name_H-M   'P 1'
#
loop_
_entity.id
_entity.type
_entity.pdbx_description
1 polymer ?
#
loop_
_entity_poly.entity_id
_entity_poly.type
_entity_poly.pdbx_seq_one_letter_code
_entity_poly.pdbx_strand_id
1 'polypeptide(L)'
;MQLANPAQPLELQKSDLDFSQRPLQNITFNGQKGKGYKIRMMDDSTVATAQDNLGLFGNLTCSVVANVNLEIGDGTTANRGMRKGSSCVGGLVGILRRGLVSNSSVIDPNKVEADPARHIKGITGTGGIIGCIDNPAFWRSRVTSVFADVIIESQANTSGESVVAGGIVGINKGKIDDATSSSTILAYMQSVAPHAFGGIAGWSATQSAQMSDVHNATSATLKEKAGSLTVGNGGGLVGMVESGPQVGGVAGSSIANSTSSGTVNLSGESVGGLIGLVGRPTAALSQIVDSNPDTSLVPKPIMLTQSYNEGSITGGDKVGGLIGYINGTVGQTTVNESFNAVAPIEASSLPTVKVANPAQPNLAVGGLVGHANNLQLTNSYNLGSAPKTSDLTGAGSSTDNLIGKSTGSVTANANTFFDNTKEPMTTAVSGVVSIPTATIIGGGAPVVYTVPPFNYAMGSVPGLATTDENMPTDKGSPMGAYNYGATPYP
;
A
#
# COMPACT_ATOMS: atom_id res chain seq x y z
N MET A 1 -29.74 11.01 1.51
CA MET A 1 -30.10 12.44 1.37
C MET A 1 -29.82 12.82 -0.07
N GLN A 2 -30.83 13.19 -0.86
CA GLN A 2 -30.66 13.55 -2.27
C GLN A 2 -30.79 15.07 -2.38
N LEU A 3 -29.66 15.78 -2.44
CA LEU A 3 -29.64 17.24 -2.55
C LEU A 3 -29.94 17.66 -4.00
N ALA A 4 -30.82 18.65 -4.17
CA ALA A 4 -31.27 19.14 -5.48
C ALA A 4 -30.12 19.72 -6.31
N ASN A 5 -30.23 19.55 -7.64
CA ASN A 5 -29.25 19.82 -8.69
C ASN A 5 -28.73 21.28 -8.72
N PRO A 6 -27.52 21.60 -8.20
CA PRO A 6 -26.95 22.93 -8.31
C PRO A 6 -26.09 23.04 -9.58
N ALA A 7 -26.17 24.20 -10.25
CA ALA A 7 -25.32 24.49 -11.41
C ALA A 7 -23.83 24.60 -11.03
N GLN A 8 -23.52 24.88 -9.75
CA GLN A 8 -22.16 25.06 -9.22
C GLN A 8 -21.81 24.02 -8.14
N PRO A 9 -20.53 23.77 -7.85
CA PRO A 9 -20.12 22.93 -6.72
C PRO A 9 -20.76 23.47 -5.43
N LEU A 10 -21.54 22.63 -4.75
CA LEU A 10 -22.11 23.01 -3.46
C LEU A 10 -20.99 22.99 -2.43
N GLU A 11 -20.65 24.16 -1.91
CA GLU A 11 -19.71 24.32 -0.80
C GLU A 11 -20.50 24.10 0.50
N LEU A 12 -20.30 22.94 1.13
CA LEU A 12 -20.92 22.60 2.41
C LEU A 12 -19.94 22.95 3.53
N GLN A 13 -20.40 23.69 4.54
CA GLN A 13 -19.60 23.95 5.74
C GLN A 13 -19.79 22.80 6.75
N LYS A 14 -18.84 22.61 7.68
CA LYS A 14 -18.89 21.54 8.71
C LYS A 14 -20.22 21.56 9.48
N SER A 15 -20.79 22.73 9.76
CA SER A 15 -22.09 22.89 10.42
C SER A 15 -23.23 22.18 9.70
N ASP A 16 -23.08 21.95 8.39
CA ASP A 16 -24.09 21.34 7.55
C ASP A 16 -23.99 19.80 7.54
N LEU A 17 -22.90 19.23 8.07
CA LEU A 17 -22.55 17.82 7.97
C LEU A 17 -21.80 17.31 9.22
N ASP A 18 -22.44 17.31 10.40
CA ASP A 18 -21.89 16.64 11.58
C ASP A 18 -22.35 15.17 11.64
N PHE A 19 -21.48 14.25 11.21
CA PHE A 19 -21.70 12.80 11.30
C PHE A 19 -20.97 12.14 12.47
N SER A 20 -20.33 12.91 13.35
CA SER A 20 -19.40 12.40 14.38
C SER A 20 -20.07 11.52 15.44
N GLN A 21 -21.41 11.50 15.53
CA GLN A 21 -22.13 10.92 16.65
C GLN A 21 -22.70 9.51 16.40
N ARG A 22 -22.74 8.97 15.16
CA ARG A 22 -23.37 7.65 14.91
C ARG A 22 -22.75 6.87 13.73
N PRO A 23 -22.60 5.53 13.83
CA PRO A 23 -22.26 4.70 12.68
C PRO A 23 -23.36 4.82 11.61
N LEU A 24 -22.95 5.12 10.38
CA LEU A 24 -23.85 5.31 9.25
C LEU A 24 -24.00 3.98 8.49
N GLN A 25 -25.21 3.41 8.52
CA GLN A 25 -25.53 2.18 7.80
C GLN A 25 -26.41 2.48 6.58
N ASN A 26 -26.16 1.80 5.47
CA ASN A 26 -26.97 1.87 4.24
C ASN A 26 -27.09 3.29 3.66
N ILE A 27 -26.03 4.10 3.76
CA ILE A 27 -26.04 5.46 3.22
C ILE A 27 -25.32 5.50 1.88
N THR A 28 -25.97 6.08 0.89
CA THR A 28 -25.34 6.48 -0.36
C THR A 28 -25.11 7.98 -0.33
N PHE A 29 -23.83 8.38 -0.27
CA PHE A 29 -23.37 9.73 -0.55
C PHE A 29 -22.79 9.73 -1.95
N ASN A 30 -23.50 10.33 -2.89
CA ASN A 30 -23.05 10.45 -4.26
C ASN A 30 -23.00 11.93 -4.63
N GLY A 31 -21.79 12.48 -4.71
CA GLY A 31 -21.56 13.76 -5.36
C GLY A 31 -21.96 13.70 -6.83
N GLN A 32 -22.37 14.84 -7.38
CA GLN A 32 -22.61 14.89 -8.82
C GLN A 32 -21.30 14.62 -9.57
N LYS A 33 -21.35 13.69 -10.53
CA LYS A 33 -20.22 13.36 -11.42
C LYS A 33 -19.71 14.65 -12.08
N GLY A 34 -18.44 14.98 -11.89
CA GLY A 34 -17.81 16.20 -12.41
C GLY A 34 -18.10 17.49 -11.63
N LYS A 35 -18.91 17.46 -10.56
CA LYS A 35 -19.19 18.60 -9.67
C LYS A 35 -19.10 18.22 -8.19
N GLY A 36 -18.11 17.39 -7.84
CA GLY A 36 -17.95 16.83 -6.50
C GLY A 36 -18.10 17.87 -5.39
N TYR A 37 -18.60 17.44 -4.24
CA TYR A 37 -18.68 18.32 -3.07
C TYR A 37 -17.28 18.70 -2.62
N LYS A 38 -17.02 20.00 -2.51
CA LYS A 38 -15.80 20.52 -1.86
C LYS A 38 -16.17 20.85 -0.42
N ILE A 39 -15.62 20.08 0.52
CA ILE A 39 -15.79 20.33 1.95
C ILE A 39 -14.52 21.00 2.43
N ARG A 40 -14.63 22.24 2.91
CA ARG A 40 -13.51 22.98 3.51
C ARG A 40 -13.72 23.03 5.02
N MET A 41 -12.65 22.80 5.76
CA MET A 41 -12.56 22.86 7.22
C MET A 41 -13.23 21.70 7.96
N MET A 42 -12.40 20.87 8.59
CA MET A 42 -12.79 20.07 9.75
C MET A 42 -11.84 20.41 10.89
N ASP A 43 -12.15 21.48 11.61
CA ASP A 43 -11.50 21.76 12.87
C ASP A 43 -12.05 20.80 13.93
N ASP A 44 -11.17 19.99 14.53
CA ASP A 44 -11.49 19.07 15.63
C ASP A 44 -10.73 19.43 16.90
N SER A 45 -10.43 20.73 17.08
CA SER A 45 -9.76 21.29 18.26
C SER A 45 -10.47 21.00 19.59
N THR A 46 -11.72 20.49 19.57
CA THR A 46 -12.51 20.15 20.74
C THR A 46 -12.58 18.66 21.07
N VAL A 47 -12.07 17.75 20.21
CA VAL A 47 -12.10 16.32 20.51
C VAL A 47 -10.94 15.96 21.43
N ALA A 48 -11.27 15.90 22.72
CA ALA A 48 -10.44 15.35 23.76
C ALA A 48 -10.01 13.92 23.38
N THR A 49 -8.69 13.74 23.27
CA THR A 49 -7.92 12.49 23.32
C THR A 49 -8.66 11.16 23.04
N ALA A 50 -8.26 10.51 21.94
CA ALA A 50 -8.50 9.08 21.62
C ALA A 50 -9.92 8.72 21.16
N GLN A 51 -10.44 9.38 20.13
CA GLN A 51 -11.55 8.80 19.37
C GLN A 51 -11.04 7.73 18.40
N ASP A 52 -11.71 6.59 18.40
CA ASP A 52 -11.50 5.54 17.41
C ASP A 52 -12.38 5.78 16.19
N ASN A 53 -11.84 5.40 15.04
CA ASN A 53 -12.52 5.32 13.76
C ASN A 53 -12.94 6.67 13.16
N LEU A 54 -12.00 7.60 13.14
CA LEU A 54 -12.24 8.97 12.66
C LEU A 54 -12.31 9.05 11.13
N GLY A 55 -13.38 9.64 10.65
CA GLY A 55 -13.76 9.78 9.25
C GLY A 55 -14.71 10.97 9.08
N LEU A 56 -14.81 11.61 7.91
CA LEU A 56 -15.86 12.60 7.64
C LEU A 56 -17.23 11.93 7.79
N PHE A 57 -17.31 10.68 7.35
CA PHE A 57 -18.47 9.83 7.46
C PHE A 57 -18.37 8.82 8.62
N GLY A 58 -17.38 8.95 9.50
CA GLY A 58 -17.10 8.01 10.58
C GLY A 58 -16.99 6.55 10.09
N ASN A 59 -17.80 5.67 10.68
CA ASN A 59 -17.90 4.26 10.31
C ASN A 59 -19.02 4.03 9.29
N LEU A 60 -18.66 3.38 8.19
CA LEU A 60 -19.57 3.03 7.11
C LEU A 60 -19.80 1.52 7.03
N THR A 61 -21.06 1.12 6.92
CA THR A 61 -21.43 -0.29 6.65
C THR A 61 -22.49 -0.36 5.56
N CYS A 62 -22.22 -1.17 4.52
CA CYS A 62 -23.10 -1.30 3.34
C CYS A 62 -23.43 0.06 2.69
N SER A 63 -22.44 0.95 2.66
CA SER A 63 -22.58 2.34 2.23
C SER A 63 -21.72 2.64 1.01
N VAL A 64 -22.10 3.66 0.26
CA VAL A 64 -21.38 4.14 -0.92
C VAL A 64 -20.99 5.61 -0.71
N VAL A 65 -19.72 5.93 -0.89
CA VAL A 65 -19.21 7.30 -0.99
C VAL A 65 -18.63 7.47 -2.38
N ALA A 66 -19.19 8.35 -3.18
CA ALA A 66 -18.74 8.60 -4.54
C ALA A 66 -18.64 10.10 -4.82
N ASN A 67 -17.66 10.52 -5.62
CA ASN A 67 -17.52 11.90 -6.10
C ASN A 67 -17.39 12.94 -4.97
N VAL A 68 -16.62 12.62 -3.92
CA VAL A 68 -16.38 13.52 -2.77
C VAL A 68 -14.96 14.04 -2.80
N ASN A 69 -14.79 15.36 -2.79
CA ASN A 69 -13.47 16.00 -2.77
C ASN A 69 -13.31 16.77 -1.45
N LEU A 70 -12.53 16.22 -0.53
CA LEU A 70 -12.20 16.88 0.72
C LEU A 70 -10.92 17.71 0.53
N GLU A 71 -10.99 19.00 0.86
CA GLU A 71 -9.81 19.86 0.91
C GLU A 71 -9.50 20.21 2.36
N ILE A 72 -8.33 19.78 2.83
CA ILE A 72 -7.79 20.10 4.15
C ILE A 72 -7.13 21.48 4.03
N GLY A 73 -7.87 22.55 4.33
CA GLY A 73 -7.41 23.94 4.28
C GLY A 73 -8.44 24.87 4.92
N ASP A 74 -8.23 26.18 5.04
CA ASP A 74 -7.13 27.11 4.71
C ASP A 74 -6.95 28.14 5.85
N GLY A 75 -7.49 27.81 7.03
CA GLY A 75 -7.77 28.75 8.10
C GLY A 75 -6.53 29.54 8.52
N THR A 76 -6.60 30.85 8.32
CA THR A 76 -5.69 31.86 8.91
C THR A 76 -5.71 31.85 10.44
N THR A 77 -6.57 31.04 11.06
CA THR A 77 -6.73 30.88 12.49
C THR A 77 -5.96 29.65 13.00
N ALA A 78 -5.32 29.82 14.16
CA ALA A 78 -4.42 28.85 14.80
C ALA A 78 -5.07 27.51 15.22
N ASN A 79 -6.36 27.29 14.95
CA ASN A 79 -7.05 26.03 15.22
C ASN A 79 -7.08 25.17 13.95
N ARG A 80 -6.00 24.43 13.78
CA ARG A 80 -5.72 23.57 12.62
C ARG A 80 -6.27 22.16 12.87
N GLY A 81 -7.10 21.72 11.91
CA GLY A 81 -7.94 20.53 11.93
C GLY A 81 -7.20 19.20 11.91
N MET A 82 -6.65 18.83 13.07
CA MET A 82 -6.08 17.51 13.26
C MET A 82 -7.19 16.48 13.48
N ARG A 83 -7.18 15.40 12.70
CA ARG A 83 -7.76 14.14 13.19
C ARG A 83 -6.68 13.44 13.98
N LYS A 84 -6.88 13.34 15.28
CA LYS A 84 -6.04 12.54 16.16
C LYS A 84 -6.89 11.44 16.77
N GLY A 85 -6.76 10.24 16.22
CA GLY A 85 -7.44 9.05 16.73
C GLY A 85 -6.47 7.96 17.16
N SER A 86 -6.93 7.06 18.02
CA SER A 86 -6.17 5.87 18.43
C SER A 86 -6.24 4.77 17.38
N SER A 87 -7.38 4.60 16.71
CA SER A 87 -7.59 3.54 15.73
C SER A 87 -8.35 4.03 14.48
N CYS A 88 -8.04 3.45 13.33
CA CYS A 88 -8.67 3.62 12.02
C CYS A 88 -9.01 5.08 11.65
N VAL A 89 -8.00 5.91 11.41
CA VAL A 89 -8.18 7.32 11.04
C VAL A 89 -8.05 7.48 9.53
N GLY A 90 -9.10 7.91 8.84
CA GLY A 90 -9.08 8.28 7.43
C GLY A 90 -9.44 9.75 7.19
N GLY A 91 -9.21 10.28 5.99
CA GLY A 91 -9.72 11.61 5.60
C GLY A 91 -11.24 11.59 5.35
N LEU A 92 -11.76 10.58 4.65
CA LEU A 92 -13.20 10.44 4.39
C LEU A 92 -13.88 9.44 5.33
N VAL A 93 -13.25 8.29 5.57
CA VAL A 93 -13.89 7.18 6.28
C VAL A 93 -12.95 6.62 7.34
N GLY A 94 -13.45 6.38 8.55
CA GLY A 94 -12.70 5.69 9.59
C GLY A 94 -12.61 4.20 9.26
N ILE A 95 -13.75 3.50 9.36
CA ILE A 95 -13.87 2.09 8.93
C ILE A 95 -14.88 1.93 7.79
N LEU A 96 -14.48 1.22 6.72
CA LEU A 96 -15.35 0.81 5.62
C LEU A 96 -15.68 -0.69 5.69
N ARG A 97 -16.94 -1.03 5.96
CA ARG A 97 -17.45 -2.41 5.94
C ARG A 97 -18.45 -2.65 4.81
N ARG A 98 -18.15 -3.60 3.93
CA ARG A 98 -19.01 -3.97 2.79
C ARG A 98 -19.45 -2.75 1.95
N GLY A 99 -18.58 -1.76 1.82
CA GLY A 99 -18.91 -0.49 1.18
C GLY A 99 -18.06 -0.19 -0.04
N LEU A 100 -18.41 0.90 -0.73
CA LEU A 100 -17.68 1.40 -1.88
C LEU A 100 -17.25 2.84 -1.64
N VAL A 101 -15.97 3.14 -1.80
CA VAL A 101 -15.48 4.52 -1.94
C VAL A 101 -14.94 4.68 -3.34
N SER A 102 -15.46 5.64 -4.11
CA SER A 102 -15.06 5.81 -5.51
C SER A 102 -14.95 7.26 -5.96
N ASN A 103 -14.12 7.55 -6.96
CA ASN A 103 -14.02 8.88 -7.59
C ASN A 103 -13.89 10.02 -6.57
N SER A 104 -13.13 9.79 -5.50
CA SER A 104 -13.07 10.69 -4.34
C SER A 104 -11.64 11.09 -4.04
N SER A 105 -11.45 12.32 -3.56
CA SER A 105 -10.13 12.82 -3.23
C SER A 105 -10.05 13.43 -1.83
N VAL A 106 -8.86 13.38 -1.24
CA VAL A 106 -8.49 14.17 -0.06
C VAL A 106 -7.19 14.88 -0.37
N ILE A 107 -7.20 16.21 -0.32
CA ILE A 107 -6.06 17.04 -0.73
C ILE A 107 -5.78 18.08 0.35
N ASP A 108 -4.51 18.27 0.68
CA ASP A 108 -4.04 19.44 1.41
C ASP A 108 -3.22 20.34 0.45
N PRO A 109 -3.78 21.43 -0.07
CA PRO A 109 -3.13 22.28 -1.07
C PRO A 109 -1.94 23.07 -0.53
N ASN A 110 -1.84 23.25 0.80
CA ASN A 110 -0.67 23.91 1.38
C ASN A 110 0.05 22.98 2.36
N LYS A 111 0.11 21.68 2.07
CA LYS A 111 0.84 20.71 2.90
C LYS A 111 2.27 21.20 3.19
N VAL A 112 2.62 21.34 4.46
CA VAL A 112 3.96 21.72 4.92
C VAL A 112 4.40 20.72 5.97
N GLU A 113 5.52 20.03 5.73
CA GLU A 113 6.05 18.97 6.62
C GLU A 113 6.35 19.48 8.05
N ALA A 114 6.75 20.74 8.16
CA ALA A 114 7.03 21.41 9.43
C ALA A 114 5.77 21.84 10.21
N ASP A 115 4.58 21.70 9.64
CA ASP A 115 3.32 22.09 10.27
C ASP A 115 2.51 20.86 10.72
N PRO A 116 2.81 20.31 11.91
CA PRO A 116 2.18 19.10 12.40
C PRO A 116 0.67 19.21 12.56
N ALA A 117 0.09 20.41 12.55
CA ALA A 117 -1.33 20.59 12.77
C ALA A 117 -2.19 20.30 11.52
N ARG A 118 -1.56 20.02 10.38
CA ARG A 118 -2.23 19.69 9.11
C ARG A 118 -2.11 18.23 8.71
N HIS A 119 -1.45 17.44 9.53
CA HIS A 119 -1.27 16.02 9.27
C HIS A 119 -2.53 15.25 9.67
N ILE A 120 -2.86 14.21 8.90
CA ILE A 120 -3.78 13.17 9.37
C ILE A 120 -3.02 12.28 10.35
N LYS A 121 -3.49 12.20 11.61
CA LYS A 121 -2.78 11.49 12.69
C LYS A 121 -3.55 10.31 13.25
N GLY A 122 -2.90 9.17 13.28
CA GLY A 122 -3.43 7.98 13.93
C GLY A 122 -2.34 7.05 14.41
N ILE A 123 -2.74 6.05 15.21
CA ILE A 123 -1.83 5.00 15.68
C ILE A 123 -2.04 3.75 14.82
N THR A 124 -3.21 3.13 14.93
CA THR A 124 -3.52 1.88 14.23
C THR A 124 -4.37 2.16 13.00
N GLY A 125 -3.82 2.00 11.79
CA GLY A 125 -4.59 2.13 10.56
C GLY A 125 -4.92 3.57 10.18
N THR A 126 -3.90 4.35 9.86
CA THR A 126 -4.05 5.73 9.37
C THR A 126 -4.02 5.75 7.84
N GLY A 127 -5.03 6.33 7.21
CA GLY A 127 -5.12 6.45 5.75
C GLY A 127 -5.41 7.87 5.29
N GLY A 128 -4.94 8.25 4.10
CA GLY A 128 -5.33 9.53 3.50
C GLY A 128 -6.82 9.59 3.19
N ILE A 129 -7.41 8.50 2.72
CA ILE A 129 -8.85 8.39 2.42
C ILE A 129 -9.58 7.57 3.49
N ILE A 130 -9.08 6.37 3.80
CA ILE A 130 -9.74 5.40 4.68
C ILE A 130 -8.79 4.91 5.76
N GLY A 131 -9.19 4.95 7.02
CA GLY A 131 -8.39 4.36 8.09
C GLY A 131 -8.24 2.85 7.93
N CYS A 132 -9.36 2.15 7.95
CA CYS A 132 -9.42 0.70 7.82
C CYS A 132 -10.53 0.24 6.87
N ILE A 133 -10.21 -0.70 6.00
CA ILE A 133 -11.19 -1.55 5.34
C ILE A 133 -11.30 -2.81 6.18
N ASP A 134 -12.48 -2.99 6.75
CA ASP A 134 -12.79 -4.16 7.57
C ASP A 134 -13.90 -4.93 6.88
N ASN A 135 -13.70 -6.23 6.68
CA ASN A 135 -14.60 -6.95 5.81
C ASN A 135 -15.01 -8.31 6.39
N PRO A 136 -16.13 -8.36 7.13
CA PRO A 136 -16.65 -9.61 7.62
C PRO A 136 -17.31 -10.38 6.48
N ALA A 137 -16.54 -11.27 5.84
CA ALA A 137 -16.91 -12.34 4.89
C ALA A 137 -17.87 -12.01 3.71
N PHE A 138 -17.62 -12.67 2.57
CA PHE A 138 -18.40 -12.67 1.31
C PHE A 138 -18.53 -11.35 0.49
N TRP A 139 -18.58 -10.16 1.10
CA TRP A 139 -18.85 -8.91 0.36
C TRP A 139 -17.64 -8.00 0.28
N ARG A 140 -17.00 -7.83 -0.87
CA ARG A 140 -15.76 -7.04 -0.96
C ARG A 140 -16.01 -5.54 -0.79
N SER A 141 -15.55 -4.95 0.31
CA SER A 141 -15.32 -3.51 0.36
C SER A 141 -14.35 -3.13 -0.76
N ARG A 142 -14.66 -2.08 -1.50
CA ARG A 142 -13.85 -1.62 -2.63
C ARG A 142 -13.56 -0.14 -2.53
N VAL A 143 -12.32 0.22 -2.85
CA VAL A 143 -11.87 1.59 -3.03
C VAL A 143 -11.37 1.71 -4.45
N THR A 144 -11.89 2.64 -5.23
CA THR A 144 -11.51 2.74 -6.65
C THR A 144 -11.46 4.16 -7.16
N SER A 145 -10.51 4.49 -8.05
CA SER A 145 -10.43 5.83 -8.66
C SER A 145 -10.35 6.93 -7.60
N VAL A 146 -9.48 6.76 -6.60
CA VAL A 146 -9.31 7.71 -5.50
C VAL A 146 -7.96 8.40 -5.55
N PHE A 147 -7.89 9.62 -5.00
CA PHE A 147 -6.67 10.42 -4.98
C PHE A 147 -6.40 11.00 -3.59
N ALA A 148 -5.21 10.78 -3.02
CA ALA A 148 -4.81 11.41 -1.76
C ALA A 148 -3.52 12.21 -1.91
N ASP A 149 -3.57 13.49 -1.53
CA ASP A 149 -2.41 14.37 -1.48
C ASP A 149 -2.32 15.09 -0.14
N VAL A 150 -1.89 14.37 0.89
CA VAL A 150 -1.85 14.87 2.27
C VAL A 150 -0.54 14.50 2.97
N ILE A 151 -0.33 15.02 4.17
CA ILE A 151 0.70 14.50 5.07
C ILE A 151 0.04 13.59 6.08
N ILE A 152 0.56 12.38 6.20
CA ILE A 152 0.10 11.38 7.15
C ILE A 152 1.20 11.19 8.18
N GLU A 153 0.88 11.41 9.44
CA GLU A 153 1.82 11.20 10.54
C GLU A 153 1.25 10.12 11.46
N SER A 154 1.94 8.99 11.56
CA SER A 154 1.50 7.91 12.44
C SER A 154 2.49 7.72 13.56
N GLN A 155 1.98 7.74 14.80
CA GLN A 155 2.78 7.78 16.02
C GLN A 155 2.21 6.81 17.07
N ALA A 156 3.01 5.86 17.53
CA ALA A 156 2.74 5.14 18.78
C ALA A 156 3.30 5.93 19.96
N ASN A 157 2.48 6.10 21.00
CA ASN A 157 2.91 6.78 22.23
C ASN A 157 3.26 5.78 23.34
N THR A 158 2.87 4.52 23.19
CA THR A 158 3.12 3.48 24.20
C THR A 158 3.82 2.27 23.59
N SER A 159 4.53 1.53 24.45
CA SER A 159 5.21 0.31 24.05
C SER A 159 4.18 -0.76 23.67
N GLY A 160 4.30 -1.33 22.46
CA GLY A 160 3.48 -2.47 22.02
C GLY A 160 2.34 -2.14 21.06
N GLU A 161 2.05 -0.86 20.80
CA GLU A 161 1.07 -0.47 19.78
C GLU A 161 1.65 -0.69 18.38
N SER A 162 0.92 -1.41 17.52
CA SER A 162 1.31 -1.49 16.12
C SER A 162 0.91 -0.20 15.40
N VAL A 163 1.85 0.32 14.62
CA VAL A 163 1.65 1.55 13.86
C VAL A 163 1.52 1.19 12.40
N VAL A 164 0.38 1.53 11.82
CA VAL A 164 0.07 1.18 10.44
C VAL A 164 -0.44 2.42 9.73
N ALA A 165 0.22 2.81 8.66
CA ALA A 165 -0.23 3.95 7.87
C ALA A 165 -0.05 3.73 6.37
N GLY A 166 -1.05 4.16 5.60
CA GLY A 166 -0.93 4.18 4.16
C GLY A 166 -1.49 5.44 3.51
N GLY A 167 -0.99 5.76 2.32
CA GLY A 167 -1.38 6.99 1.63
C GLY A 167 -2.86 7.04 1.26
N ILE A 168 -3.47 5.90 0.94
CA ILE A 168 -4.91 5.78 0.68
C ILE A 168 -5.61 5.10 1.86
N VAL A 169 -5.12 3.91 2.24
CA VAL A 169 -5.73 3.06 3.27
C VAL A 169 -4.71 2.73 4.35
N GLY A 170 -5.06 2.84 5.63
CA GLY A 170 -4.21 2.33 6.70
C GLY A 170 -4.14 0.79 6.67
N ILE A 171 -5.25 0.13 7.00
CA ILE A 171 -5.37 -1.34 6.99
C ILE A 171 -6.34 -1.76 5.89
N ASN A 172 -5.87 -2.56 4.92
CA ASN A 172 -6.66 -3.04 3.79
C ASN A 172 -7.01 -4.53 3.93
N LYS A 173 -8.29 -4.84 4.18
CA LYS A 173 -8.89 -6.19 4.05
C LYS A 173 -9.88 -6.28 2.87
N GLY A 174 -9.75 -5.42 1.86
CA GLY A 174 -10.62 -5.39 0.68
C GLY A 174 -9.85 -5.15 -0.61
N LYS A 175 -10.50 -4.52 -1.59
CA LYS A 175 -9.90 -4.24 -2.91
C LYS A 175 -9.62 -2.75 -3.09
N ILE A 176 -8.42 -2.41 -3.54
CA ILE A 176 -8.01 -1.06 -3.94
C ILE A 176 -7.65 -1.12 -5.42
N ASP A 177 -8.36 -0.34 -6.25
CA ASP A 177 -8.11 -0.26 -7.69
C ASP A 177 -7.93 1.19 -8.13
N ASP A 178 -7.11 1.46 -9.13
CA ASP A 178 -7.01 2.78 -9.78
C ASP A 178 -6.78 3.91 -8.76
N ALA A 179 -5.95 3.67 -7.75
CA ALA A 179 -5.75 4.58 -6.63
C ALA A 179 -4.40 5.29 -6.72
N THR A 180 -4.39 6.61 -6.61
CA THR A 180 -3.17 7.41 -6.69
C THR A 180 -2.93 8.17 -5.39
N SER A 181 -1.75 8.04 -4.81
CA SER A 181 -1.34 8.76 -3.62
C SER A 181 -0.08 9.56 -3.92
N SER A 182 -0.16 10.89 -3.79
CA SER A 182 1.00 11.79 -3.74
C SER A 182 1.36 12.22 -2.32
N SER A 183 0.81 11.50 -1.33
CA SER A 183 0.93 11.84 0.07
C SER A 183 2.34 11.61 0.60
N THR A 184 2.75 12.42 1.58
CA THR A 184 3.97 12.20 2.36
C THR A 184 3.61 11.47 3.62
N ILE A 185 4.17 10.28 3.82
CA ILE A 185 3.98 9.52 5.05
C ILE A 185 5.19 9.74 5.95
N LEU A 186 4.96 10.35 7.11
CA LEU A 186 5.92 10.54 8.18
C LEU A 186 5.75 9.43 9.21
N ALA A 187 6.63 8.44 9.14
CA ALA A 187 6.71 7.39 10.13
C ALA A 187 7.42 7.92 11.38
N TYR A 188 6.74 7.91 12.53
CA TYR A 188 7.34 8.31 13.80
C TYR A 188 7.13 7.24 14.86
N MET A 189 8.25 6.64 15.28
CA MET A 189 8.25 5.51 16.18
C MET A 189 8.89 5.83 17.52
N GLN A 190 8.20 5.48 18.60
CA GLN A 190 8.73 5.50 19.97
C GLN A 190 8.75 4.09 20.61
N SER A 191 8.34 3.06 19.86
CA SER A 191 8.30 1.66 20.31
C SER A 191 8.92 0.72 19.25
N VAL A 192 9.37 -0.44 19.72
CA VAL A 192 9.90 -1.58 18.92
C VAL A 192 8.79 -2.53 18.44
N ALA A 193 7.54 -2.09 18.45
CA ALA A 193 6.45 -2.92 17.97
C ALA A 193 6.62 -3.18 16.47
N PRO A 194 5.85 -4.11 15.91
CA PRO A 194 5.77 -4.26 14.47
C PRO A 194 4.98 -3.11 13.84
N HIS A 195 5.54 -2.54 12.76
CA HIS A 195 4.99 -1.39 12.06
C HIS A 195 4.95 -1.63 10.54
N ALA A 196 3.98 -1.02 9.87
CA ALA A 196 3.79 -1.17 8.43
C ALA A 196 3.37 0.15 7.77
N PHE A 197 4.24 0.67 6.90
CA PHE A 197 4.03 1.93 6.19
C PHE A 197 4.03 1.70 4.68
N GLY A 198 3.00 2.15 3.97
CA GLY A 198 2.92 1.97 2.52
C GLY A 198 2.31 3.15 1.79
N GLY A 199 2.84 3.52 0.63
CA GLY A 199 2.35 4.71 -0.07
C GLY A 199 0.90 4.60 -0.57
N ILE A 200 0.36 3.38 -0.71
CA ILE A 200 -1.08 3.11 -0.91
C ILE A 200 -1.71 2.54 0.35
N ALA A 201 -1.16 1.42 0.86
CA ALA A 201 -1.70 0.70 2.00
C ALA A 201 -0.63 0.42 3.06
N GLY A 202 -0.89 0.72 4.33
CA GLY A 202 0.04 0.38 5.41
C GLY A 202 0.17 -1.14 5.55
N TRP A 203 -0.96 -1.80 5.81
CA TRP A 203 -1.04 -3.24 5.98
C TRP A 203 -2.17 -3.84 5.14
N SER A 204 -1.82 -4.71 4.22
CA SER A 204 -2.71 -5.57 3.46
C SER A 204 -2.91 -6.88 4.22
N ALA A 205 -3.97 -6.95 5.02
CA ALA A 205 -4.26 -8.08 5.88
C ALA A 205 -5.27 -9.03 5.22
N THR A 206 -5.07 -10.33 5.43
CA THR A 206 -5.87 -11.36 4.79
C THR A 206 -6.65 -12.10 5.88
N GLN A 207 -7.93 -11.76 6.08
CA GLN A 207 -8.82 -12.53 6.96
C GLN A 207 -9.58 -13.60 6.16
N SER A 208 -9.78 -14.75 6.80
CA SER A 208 -10.59 -15.91 6.37
C SER A 208 -11.34 -15.74 5.05
N ALA A 209 -10.79 -16.33 3.98
CA ALA A 209 -11.33 -16.40 2.61
C ALA A 209 -11.39 -15.11 1.77
N GLN A 210 -10.80 -13.99 2.21
CA GLN A 210 -10.74 -12.77 1.39
C GLN A 210 -9.32 -12.40 0.96
N MET A 211 -9.21 -11.79 -0.21
CA MET A 211 -7.94 -11.30 -0.77
C MET A 211 -7.88 -9.80 -0.57
N SER A 212 -6.71 -9.31 -0.19
CA SER A 212 -6.40 -7.89 -0.22
C SER A 212 -5.69 -7.61 -1.54
N ASP A 213 -6.33 -6.82 -2.40
CA ASP A 213 -5.86 -6.58 -3.77
C ASP A 213 -5.51 -5.09 -3.93
N VAL A 214 -4.37 -4.80 -4.58
CA VAL A 214 -3.95 -3.44 -4.96
C VAL A 214 -3.61 -3.42 -6.45
N HIS A 215 -4.49 -2.85 -7.27
CA HIS A 215 -4.36 -2.81 -8.72
C HIS A 215 -4.28 -1.38 -9.25
N ASN A 216 -3.52 -1.15 -10.32
CA ASN A 216 -3.43 0.14 -11.01
C ASN A 216 -3.11 1.32 -10.07
N ALA A 217 -2.28 1.08 -9.07
CA ALA A 217 -2.04 2.07 -8.01
C ALA A 217 -0.70 2.79 -8.19
N THR A 218 -0.67 4.08 -7.90
CA THR A 218 0.57 4.88 -7.94
C THR A 218 0.82 5.56 -6.61
N SER A 219 2.03 5.40 -6.04
CA SER A 219 2.36 5.99 -4.75
C SER A 219 3.56 6.92 -4.77
N ALA A 220 3.58 7.80 -3.77
CA ALA A 220 4.64 8.74 -3.49
C ALA A 220 5.36 8.45 -2.17
N THR A 221 5.95 9.50 -1.60
CA THR A 221 7.12 9.47 -0.71
C THR A 221 6.81 8.98 0.71
N LEU A 222 7.62 8.04 1.19
CA LEU A 222 7.70 7.60 2.59
C LEU A 222 9.00 8.11 3.20
N LYS A 223 8.90 8.73 4.38
CA LYS A 223 10.05 9.19 5.15
C LYS A 223 9.90 8.84 6.62
N GLU A 224 11.03 8.54 7.25
CA GLU A 224 11.13 8.60 8.70
C GLU A 224 11.17 10.04 9.18
N LYS A 225 10.41 10.32 10.24
CA LYS A 225 10.49 11.60 10.93
C LYS A 225 11.79 11.65 11.72
N ALA A 226 12.44 12.81 11.73
CA ALA A 226 13.65 13.03 12.52
C ALA A 226 13.43 12.66 14.01
N GLY A 227 14.36 11.89 14.57
CA GLY A 227 14.30 11.41 15.96
C GLY A 227 13.39 10.19 16.18
N SER A 228 12.82 9.62 15.12
CA SER A 228 12.11 8.34 15.18
C SER A 228 13.07 7.20 15.54
N LEU A 229 12.57 6.21 16.28
CA LEU A 229 13.17 4.87 16.30
C LEU A 229 13.06 4.21 14.92
N THR A 230 13.82 3.15 14.73
CA THR A 230 13.82 2.32 13.52
C THR A 230 12.41 1.85 13.17
N VAL A 231 11.96 2.14 11.94
CA VAL A 231 10.67 1.66 11.44
C VAL A 231 10.74 0.16 11.15
N GLY A 232 9.67 -0.60 11.41
CA GLY A 232 9.68 -2.05 11.11
C GLY A 232 9.71 -2.33 9.60
N ASN A 233 8.58 -2.08 8.93
CA ASN A 233 8.40 -2.45 7.53
C ASN A 233 7.87 -1.28 6.70
N GLY A 234 8.45 -1.05 5.53
CA GLY A 234 8.04 0.02 4.63
C GLY A 234 8.09 -0.37 3.17
N GLY A 235 7.03 -0.10 2.43
CA GLY A 235 6.95 -0.36 1.00
C GLY A 235 6.51 0.89 0.26
N GLY A 236 7.00 1.10 -0.95
CA GLY A 236 6.50 2.22 -1.75
C GLY A 236 5.00 2.10 -2.02
N LEU A 237 4.46 0.90 -2.30
CA LEU A 237 3.01 0.67 -2.41
C LEU A 237 2.40 0.17 -1.10
N VAL A 238 2.91 -0.93 -0.57
CA VAL A 238 2.33 -1.63 0.59
C VAL A 238 3.39 -1.90 1.64
N GLY A 239 3.17 -1.45 2.88
CA GLY A 239 4.14 -1.68 3.97
C GLY A 239 4.31 -3.15 4.29
N MET A 240 3.19 -3.86 4.38
CA MET A 240 3.16 -5.28 4.69
C MET A 240 1.99 -5.99 4.00
N VAL A 241 2.22 -7.18 3.45
CA VAL A 241 1.19 -8.09 2.93
C VAL A 241 1.20 -9.38 3.74
N GLU A 242 0.11 -9.68 4.44
CA GLU A 242 -0.02 -10.93 5.20
C GLU A 242 -0.52 -12.07 4.31
N SER A 243 0.13 -13.24 4.37
CA SER A 243 -0.43 -14.46 3.78
C SER A 243 -1.51 -15.02 4.72
N GLY A 244 -2.78 -14.90 4.33
CA GLY A 244 -3.88 -15.50 5.08
C GLY A 244 -3.91 -17.02 4.98
N PRO A 245 -4.66 -17.69 5.87
CA PRO A 245 -4.84 -19.13 5.79
C PRO A 245 -5.59 -19.58 4.52
N GLN A 246 -5.23 -20.75 3.99
CA GLN A 246 -5.94 -21.37 2.88
C GLN A 246 -7.31 -21.92 3.32
N VAL A 247 -8.36 -21.13 3.13
CA VAL A 247 -9.76 -21.60 3.24
C VAL A 247 -10.39 -21.59 1.85
N GLY A 248 -10.74 -22.76 1.32
CA GLY A 248 -11.67 -22.92 0.19
C GLY A 248 -11.18 -22.50 -1.20
N GLY A 249 -9.92 -22.76 -1.58
CA GLY A 249 -9.45 -22.53 -2.96
C GLY A 249 -9.38 -21.06 -3.42
N VAL A 250 -9.65 -20.12 -2.53
CA VAL A 250 -9.55 -18.69 -2.83
C VAL A 250 -8.06 -18.34 -3.02
N ALA A 251 -7.72 -17.60 -4.08
CA ALA A 251 -6.37 -17.11 -4.32
C ALA A 251 -5.83 -16.26 -3.15
N GLY A 252 -4.52 -16.02 -3.11
CA GLY A 252 -3.89 -15.14 -2.12
C GLY A 252 -3.95 -13.67 -2.55
N SER A 253 -3.48 -12.78 -1.68
CA SER A 253 -3.40 -11.34 -1.96
C SER A 253 -2.57 -11.04 -3.20
N SER A 254 -3.01 -10.06 -3.99
CA SER A 254 -2.36 -9.71 -5.26
C SER A 254 -2.06 -8.21 -5.36
N ILE A 255 -0.89 -7.90 -5.89
CA ILE A 255 -0.53 -6.55 -6.34
C ILE A 255 -0.25 -6.63 -7.83
N ALA A 256 -0.98 -5.86 -8.61
CA ALA A 256 -0.92 -5.93 -10.06
C ALA A 256 -0.90 -4.54 -10.69
N ASN A 257 -0.22 -4.39 -11.83
CA ASN A 257 -0.27 -3.17 -12.66
C ASN A 257 0.01 -1.87 -11.89
N SER A 258 0.82 -1.94 -10.84
CA SER A 258 1.00 -0.82 -9.91
C SER A 258 2.42 -0.28 -9.95
N THR A 259 2.58 1.03 -9.73
CA THR A 259 3.86 1.72 -9.83
C THR A 259 4.17 2.49 -8.56
N SER A 260 5.34 2.28 -7.98
CA SER A 260 5.89 3.17 -6.94
C SER A 260 6.89 4.11 -7.59
N SER A 261 6.66 5.42 -7.50
CA SER A 261 7.56 6.45 -8.05
C SER A 261 8.16 7.36 -6.99
N GLY A 262 7.64 7.33 -5.76
CA GLY A 262 8.14 8.14 -4.65
C GLY A 262 9.44 7.63 -4.04
N THR A 263 10.04 8.46 -3.20
CA THR A 263 11.20 8.04 -2.40
C THR A 263 10.73 7.27 -1.17
N VAL A 264 11.30 6.09 -0.92
CA VAL A 264 11.17 5.37 0.35
C VAL A 264 12.48 5.55 1.11
N ASN A 265 12.48 6.33 2.19
CA ASN A 265 13.67 6.56 3.00
C ASN A 265 13.39 6.23 4.47
N LEU A 266 13.71 5.00 4.85
CA LEU A 266 13.46 4.45 6.17
C LEU A 266 14.75 3.77 6.66
N SER A 267 15.04 3.81 7.95
CA SER A 267 16.10 3.02 8.59
C SER A 267 15.65 1.59 8.88
N GLY A 268 14.48 1.19 8.37
CA GLY A 268 13.75 0.04 8.85
C GLY A 268 14.27 -1.36 8.50
N GLU A 269 13.73 -2.37 9.19
CA GLU A 269 14.16 -3.77 9.05
C GLU A 269 13.86 -4.34 7.66
N SER A 270 12.69 -4.04 7.10
CA SER A 270 12.28 -4.56 5.79
C SER A 270 11.74 -3.44 4.90
N VAL A 271 12.52 -3.04 3.90
CA VAL A 271 12.20 -1.91 3.03
C VAL A 271 12.19 -2.34 1.58
N GLY A 272 11.06 -2.13 0.90
CA GLY A 272 10.90 -2.46 -0.51
C GLY A 272 10.40 -1.29 -1.35
N GLY A 273 10.75 -1.28 -2.63
CA GLY A 273 10.18 -0.30 -3.56
C GLY A 273 8.68 -0.47 -3.75
N LEU A 274 8.17 -1.70 -3.68
CA LEU A 274 6.73 -1.99 -3.74
C LEU A 274 6.22 -2.50 -2.39
N ILE A 275 6.85 -3.54 -1.85
CA ILE A 275 6.39 -4.22 -0.63
C ILE A 275 7.51 -4.24 0.42
N GLY A 276 7.25 -3.75 1.64
CA GLY A 276 8.22 -3.87 2.72
C GLY A 276 8.40 -5.32 3.18
N LEU A 277 7.31 -5.91 3.67
CA LEU A 277 7.28 -7.28 4.20
C LEU A 277 6.17 -8.12 3.55
N VAL A 278 6.52 -9.35 3.17
CA VAL A 278 5.60 -10.39 2.74
C VAL A 278 5.58 -11.51 3.78
N GLY A 279 4.40 -11.77 4.33
CA GLY A 279 4.14 -12.86 5.26
C GLY A 279 3.61 -12.43 6.61
N ARG A 280 3.55 -13.39 7.54
CA ARG A 280 3.10 -13.12 8.89
C ARG A 280 4.21 -12.44 9.70
N PRO A 281 3.88 -11.41 10.49
CA PRO A 281 4.79 -10.85 11.47
C PRO A 281 5.07 -11.88 12.56
N THR A 282 6.23 -11.77 13.20
CA THR A 282 6.45 -12.39 14.50
C THR A 282 5.39 -11.89 15.51
N ALA A 283 5.08 -12.71 16.51
CA ALA A 283 3.86 -12.78 17.33
C ALA A 283 3.17 -11.48 17.83
N ALA A 284 3.81 -10.32 17.77
CA ALA A 284 3.26 -9.05 18.27
C ALA A 284 2.12 -8.45 17.40
N LEU A 285 2.16 -8.56 16.06
CA LEU A 285 1.05 -8.06 15.20
C LEU A 285 -0.14 -9.02 15.16
N SER A 286 0.06 -10.30 15.51
CA SER A 286 -1.01 -11.31 15.48
C SER A 286 -2.16 -10.97 16.43
N GLN A 287 -1.92 -10.17 17.48
CA GLN A 287 -2.96 -9.76 18.41
C GLN A 287 -4.02 -8.83 17.77
N ILE A 288 -3.70 -8.16 16.66
CA ILE A 288 -4.62 -7.21 16.01
C ILE A 288 -5.59 -7.91 15.05
N VAL A 289 -5.22 -9.07 14.49
CA VAL A 289 -5.96 -9.67 13.36
C VAL A 289 -6.85 -10.84 13.74
N ASP A 290 -6.58 -11.62 14.79
CA ASP A 290 -7.53 -12.54 15.43
C ASP A 290 -6.81 -13.25 16.59
N SER A 291 -7.49 -13.52 17.71
CA SER A 291 -6.92 -14.19 18.89
C SER A 291 -6.66 -15.69 18.70
N ASN A 292 -6.88 -16.25 17.51
CA ASN A 292 -6.74 -17.68 17.23
C ASN A 292 -5.90 -17.94 15.96
N PRO A 293 -4.56 -17.87 16.03
CA PRO A 293 -3.70 -18.22 14.92
C PRO A 293 -3.73 -19.74 14.76
N ASP A 294 -4.63 -20.25 13.92
CA ASP A 294 -4.53 -21.63 13.46
C ASP A 294 -3.26 -21.74 12.61
N THR A 295 -2.23 -22.36 13.21
CA THR A 295 -0.91 -22.57 12.61
C THR A 295 -0.87 -23.76 11.66
N SER A 296 -1.95 -24.53 11.56
CA SER A 296 -2.05 -25.71 10.68
C SER A 296 -2.34 -25.37 9.21
N LEU A 297 -2.62 -24.11 8.90
CA LEU A 297 -3.10 -23.70 7.59
C LEU A 297 -1.94 -23.38 6.64
N VAL A 298 -1.93 -24.04 5.49
CA VAL A 298 -0.97 -23.79 4.41
C VAL A 298 -1.08 -22.31 4.01
N PRO A 299 0.00 -21.54 4.08
CA PRO A 299 -0.06 -20.12 3.76
C PRO A 299 -0.24 -19.93 2.25
N LYS A 300 -1.06 -18.95 1.86
CA LYS A 300 -1.36 -18.69 0.45
C LYS A 300 -0.17 -18.03 -0.28
N PRO A 301 0.00 -18.33 -1.59
CA PRO A 301 0.95 -17.61 -2.42
C PRO A 301 0.51 -16.14 -2.55
N ILE A 302 1.47 -15.23 -2.50
CA ILE A 302 1.26 -13.81 -2.80
C ILE A 302 1.76 -13.55 -4.21
N MET A 303 0.97 -12.82 -5.00
CA MET A 303 1.28 -12.55 -6.41
C MET A 303 1.59 -11.07 -6.59
N LEU A 304 2.77 -10.79 -7.14
CA LEU A 304 3.17 -9.48 -7.63
C LEU A 304 3.31 -9.58 -9.15
N THR A 305 2.49 -8.86 -9.91
CA THR A 305 2.44 -8.99 -11.38
C THR A 305 2.50 -7.64 -12.05
N GLN A 306 3.26 -7.48 -13.14
CA GLN A 306 3.23 -6.27 -13.97
C GLN A 306 3.38 -4.97 -13.16
N SER A 307 4.25 -4.98 -12.14
CA SER A 307 4.38 -3.86 -11.20
C SER A 307 5.80 -3.30 -11.21
N TYR A 308 5.91 -2.00 -10.95
CA TYR A 308 7.12 -1.23 -11.27
C TYR A 308 7.56 -0.38 -10.08
N ASN A 309 8.80 -0.50 -9.65
CA ASN A 309 9.41 0.52 -8.82
C ASN A 309 10.29 1.42 -9.69
N GLU A 310 10.01 2.71 -9.69
CA GLU A 310 10.80 3.78 -10.31
C GLU A 310 11.43 4.70 -9.25
N GLY A 311 10.98 4.57 -8.00
CA GLY A 311 11.40 5.38 -6.86
C GLY A 311 12.74 4.98 -6.24
N SER A 312 13.35 5.92 -5.51
CA SER A 312 14.58 5.67 -4.74
C SER A 312 14.27 4.97 -3.42
N ILE A 313 15.13 4.04 -2.98
CA ILE A 313 14.89 3.24 -1.77
C ILE A 313 16.12 3.29 -0.85
N THR A 314 15.93 3.75 0.37
CA THR A 314 16.92 3.62 1.44
C THR A 314 16.28 2.81 2.57
N GLY A 315 16.97 1.77 3.03
CA GLY A 315 16.50 0.84 4.06
C GLY A 315 17.59 0.46 5.06
N GLY A 316 17.22 -0.18 6.17
CA GLY A 316 18.14 -0.66 7.20
C GLY A 316 18.71 -2.04 6.88
N ASP A 317 17.92 -3.10 7.05
CA ASP A 317 18.45 -4.48 7.09
C ASP A 317 18.13 -5.31 5.84
N LYS A 318 16.87 -5.35 5.40
CA LYS A 318 16.41 -6.18 4.28
C LYS A 318 15.84 -5.26 3.22
N VAL A 319 16.64 -4.91 2.23
CA VAL A 319 16.30 -3.86 1.27
C VAL A 319 16.20 -4.44 -0.14
N GLY A 320 15.04 -4.27 -0.77
CA GLY A 320 14.78 -4.80 -2.12
C GLY A 320 14.17 -3.77 -3.06
N GLY A 321 14.56 -3.79 -4.34
CA GLY A 321 13.95 -2.92 -5.34
C GLY A 321 12.44 -3.12 -5.49
N LEU A 322 11.95 -4.35 -5.33
CA LEU A 322 10.52 -4.67 -5.30
C LEU A 322 10.06 -5.03 -3.89
N ILE A 323 10.71 -6.03 -3.27
CA ILE A 323 10.27 -6.59 -1.98
C ILE A 323 11.43 -6.55 -0.97
N GLY A 324 11.23 -5.95 0.20
CA GLY A 324 12.25 -5.94 1.26
C GLY A 324 12.52 -7.33 1.81
N TYR A 325 11.48 -7.97 2.36
CA TYR A 325 11.60 -9.29 2.98
C TYR A 325 10.40 -10.20 2.70
N ILE A 326 10.68 -11.45 2.32
CA ILE A 326 9.70 -12.54 2.26
C ILE A 326 9.99 -13.50 3.40
N ASN A 327 9.09 -13.54 4.38
CA ASN A 327 9.20 -14.40 5.54
C ASN A 327 8.77 -15.84 5.20
N GLY A 328 9.55 -16.85 5.60
CA GLY A 328 9.47 -18.24 5.12
C GLY A 328 8.22 -19.02 5.49
N THR A 329 7.32 -18.44 6.28
CA THR A 329 6.00 -18.98 6.58
C THR A 329 4.96 -18.55 5.54
N VAL A 330 5.35 -18.07 4.35
CA VAL A 330 4.44 -17.86 3.24
C VAL A 330 4.48 -19.03 2.27
N GLY A 331 3.34 -19.31 1.61
CA GLY A 331 3.33 -20.08 0.38
C GLY A 331 4.19 -19.38 -0.68
N GLN A 332 4.55 -20.09 -1.74
CA GLN A 332 5.42 -19.55 -2.79
C GLN A 332 4.99 -18.14 -3.24
N THR A 333 5.83 -17.14 -2.99
CA THR A 333 5.58 -15.78 -3.48
C THR A 333 6.00 -15.72 -4.94
N THR A 334 5.10 -15.30 -5.82
CA THR A 334 5.37 -15.20 -7.25
C THR A 334 5.52 -13.74 -7.64
N VAL A 335 6.67 -13.39 -8.20
CA VAL A 335 6.90 -12.11 -8.86
C VAL A 335 6.97 -12.38 -10.36
N ASN A 336 6.02 -11.82 -11.10
CA ASN A 336 5.87 -12.02 -12.52
C ASN A 336 5.89 -10.68 -13.26
N GLU A 337 6.63 -10.56 -14.36
CA GLU A 337 6.61 -9.37 -15.23
C GLU A 337 6.79 -8.06 -14.47
N SER A 338 7.59 -8.06 -13.40
CA SER A 338 7.74 -6.89 -12.51
C SER A 338 9.16 -6.35 -12.60
N PHE A 339 9.27 -5.02 -12.50
CA PHE A 339 10.48 -4.31 -12.87
C PHE A 339 10.89 -3.34 -11.76
N ASN A 340 12.14 -3.43 -11.35
CA ASN A 340 12.77 -2.31 -10.66
C ASN A 340 13.44 -1.46 -11.74
N ALA A 341 12.74 -0.43 -12.19
CA ALA A 341 13.16 0.42 -13.30
C ALA A 341 13.96 1.61 -12.77
N VAL A 342 15.11 1.83 -13.39
CA VAL A 342 15.84 3.09 -13.31
C VAL A 342 15.23 4.00 -14.36
N ALA A 343 14.60 5.10 -13.96
CA ALA A 343 14.37 6.17 -14.90
C ALA A 343 15.74 6.56 -15.51
N PRO A 344 15.88 6.65 -16.85
CA PRO A 344 17.10 7.10 -17.50
C PRO A 344 17.23 8.61 -17.25
N ILE A 345 17.69 8.95 -16.05
CA ILE A 345 17.93 10.33 -15.62
C ILE A 345 19.39 10.40 -15.21
N GLU A 346 20.03 11.49 -15.60
CA GLU A 346 21.46 11.76 -15.48
C GLU A 346 22.05 11.37 -14.10
N ALA A 347 23.33 11.00 -14.11
CA ALA A 347 24.06 10.21 -13.11
C ALA A 347 24.05 10.68 -11.63
N SER A 348 23.25 11.66 -11.23
CA SER A 348 23.12 12.13 -9.84
C SER A 348 21.75 11.86 -9.18
N SER A 349 20.73 11.36 -9.88
CA SER A 349 19.37 11.16 -9.32
C SER A 349 18.76 9.78 -9.59
N LEU A 350 19.59 8.78 -9.88
CA LEU A 350 19.11 7.41 -10.11
C LEU A 350 18.41 6.87 -8.85
N PRO A 351 17.36 6.04 -8.98
CA PRO A 351 16.84 5.29 -7.85
C PRO A 351 17.95 4.38 -7.32
N THR A 352 18.52 4.78 -6.19
CA THR A 352 19.55 4.01 -5.50
C THR A 352 18.88 3.17 -4.44
N VAL A 353 19.27 1.90 -4.34
CA VAL A 353 19.04 1.07 -3.15
C VAL A 353 20.20 1.32 -2.19
N LYS A 354 19.94 1.96 -1.04
CA LYS A 354 20.97 2.29 -0.03
C LYS A 354 20.68 1.65 1.31
N VAL A 355 21.75 1.35 2.02
CA VAL A 355 21.69 0.88 3.41
C VAL A 355 21.93 2.06 4.35
N ALA A 356 21.05 2.25 5.32
CA ALA A 356 21.12 3.31 6.31
C ALA A 356 22.19 3.04 7.39
N ASN A 357 22.44 1.77 7.74
CA ASN A 357 23.47 1.36 8.70
C ASN A 357 24.25 0.12 8.23
N PRO A 358 25.43 0.29 7.62
CA PRO A 358 26.16 -0.81 7.00
C PRO A 358 26.83 -1.77 7.99
N ALA A 359 26.74 -1.51 9.30
CA ALA A 359 27.35 -2.33 10.35
C ALA A 359 26.40 -3.40 10.93
N GLN A 360 25.15 -3.47 10.47
CA GLN A 360 24.15 -4.44 10.94
C GLN A 360 24.55 -5.89 10.59
N PRO A 361 24.48 -6.84 11.54
CA PRO A 361 24.62 -8.26 11.21
C PRO A 361 23.41 -8.74 10.41
N ASN A 362 23.64 -9.57 9.38
CA ASN A 362 22.61 -10.14 8.49
C ASN A 362 21.93 -9.18 7.48
N LEU A 363 22.60 -8.09 7.13
CA LEU A 363 22.17 -7.17 6.07
C LEU A 363 21.96 -7.90 4.74
N ALA A 364 20.81 -7.74 4.11
CA ALA A 364 20.41 -8.42 2.88
C ALA A 364 19.85 -7.41 1.87
N VAL A 365 20.64 -7.07 0.87
CA VAL A 365 20.29 -6.04 -0.11
C VAL A 365 20.22 -6.66 -1.50
N GLY A 366 19.04 -6.64 -2.11
CA GLY A 366 18.80 -7.21 -3.43
C GLY A 366 18.23 -6.20 -4.40
N GLY A 367 18.60 -6.31 -5.66
CA GLY A 367 18.02 -5.45 -6.69
C GLY A 367 16.52 -5.70 -6.94
N LEU A 368 16.01 -6.92 -6.73
CA LEU A 368 14.58 -7.21 -6.72
C LEU A 368 14.07 -7.49 -5.31
N VAL A 369 14.71 -8.41 -4.58
CA VAL A 369 14.27 -8.85 -3.26
C VAL A 369 15.41 -8.80 -2.26
N GLY A 370 15.24 -8.10 -1.14
CA GLY A 370 16.28 -8.01 -0.11
C GLY A 370 16.58 -9.38 0.49
N HIS A 371 15.58 -10.01 1.10
CA HIS A 371 15.69 -11.35 1.66
C HIS A 371 14.49 -12.21 1.24
N ALA A 372 14.73 -13.41 0.72
CA ALA A 372 13.70 -14.27 0.17
C ALA A 372 13.65 -15.65 0.84
N ASN A 373 12.46 -16.07 1.25
CA ASN A 373 12.16 -17.45 1.59
C ASN A 373 10.95 -17.90 0.75
N ASN A 374 11.12 -18.94 -0.08
CA ASN A 374 10.08 -19.46 -0.98
C ASN A 374 9.62 -18.45 -2.04
N LEU A 375 10.56 -18.06 -2.91
CA LEU A 375 10.33 -17.10 -3.99
C LEU A 375 10.35 -17.77 -5.36
N GLN A 376 9.37 -17.43 -6.19
CA GLN A 376 9.35 -17.72 -7.61
C GLN A 376 9.44 -16.41 -8.41
N LEU A 377 10.45 -16.31 -9.25
CA LEU A 377 10.63 -15.21 -10.20
C LEU A 377 10.31 -15.72 -11.62
N THR A 378 9.47 -14.99 -12.33
CA THR A 378 9.17 -15.24 -13.76
C THR A 378 9.20 -13.91 -14.49
N ASN A 379 9.90 -13.82 -15.63
CA ASN A 379 9.94 -12.62 -16.48
C ASN A 379 10.18 -11.31 -15.71
N SER A 380 11.03 -11.29 -14.67
CA SER A 380 11.20 -10.12 -13.80
C SER A 380 12.59 -9.51 -13.98
N TYR A 381 12.70 -8.20 -13.78
CA TYR A 381 13.90 -7.46 -14.22
C TYR A 381 14.34 -6.41 -13.22
N ASN A 382 15.64 -6.39 -12.94
CA ASN A 382 16.25 -5.26 -12.25
C ASN A 382 17.07 -4.45 -13.26
N LEU A 383 16.60 -3.25 -13.56
CA LEU A 383 17.33 -2.24 -14.35
C LEU A 383 18.06 -1.23 -13.44
N GLY A 384 17.83 -1.35 -12.12
CA GLY A 384 18.57 -0.74 -11.00
C GLY A 384 20.07 -0.87 -11.11
N SER A 385 20.81 0.19 -10.76
CA SER A 385 22.19 0.01 -10.33
C SER A 385 22.23 -0.92 -9.13
N ALA A 386 23.04 -1.97 -9.25
CA ALA A 386 23.38 -2.88 -8.17
C ALA A 386 23.72 -2.09 -6.89
N PRO A 387 23.26 -2.54 -5.71
CA PRO A 387 23.84 -2.02 -4.47
C PRO A 387 25.32 -2.38 -4.46
N LYS A 388 26.19 -1.41 -4.17
CA LYS A 388 27.64 -1.67 -4.16
C LYS A 388 28.00 -2.48 -2.94
N THR A 389 28.77 -3.55 -3.13
CA THR A 389 29.32 -4.37 -2.04
C THR A 389 30.18 -3.55 -1.08
N SER A 390 30.85 -2.50 -1.58
CA SER A 390 31.63 -1.54 -0.79
C SER A 390 30.81 -0.82 0.28
N ASP A 391 29.49 -0.76 0.10
CA ASP A 391 28.59 -0.08 1.02
C ASP A 391 28.16 -0.99 2.18
N LEU A 392 28.63 -2.25 2.22
CA LEU A 392 28.35 -3.19 3.32
C LEU A 392 29.61 -3.43 4.16
N THR A 393 29.50 -3.31 5.48
CA THR A 393 30.63 -3.53 6.41
C THR A 393 30.36 -4.59 7.49
N GLY A 394 29.12 -5.05 7.63
CA GLY A 394 28.70 -6.04 8.63
C GLY A 394 29.06 -7.48 8.27
N ALA A 395 29.38 -8.30 9.27
CA ALA A 395 29.58 -9.74 9.09
C ALA A 395 28.24 -10.44 8.72
N GLY A 396 28.28 -11.36 7.75
CA GLY A 396 27.09 -12.09 7.29
C GLY A 396 26.15 -11.28 6.39
N SER A 397 26.59 -10.11 5.94
CA SER A 397 25.89 -9.30 4.93
C SER A 397 25.97 -9.95 3.56
N SER A 398 24.92 -9.80 2.75
CA SER A 398 24.93 -10.24 1.36
C SER A 398 24.25 -9.24 0.43
N THR A 399 24.86 -9.05 -0.73
CA THR A 399 24.35 -8.23 -1.84
C THR A 399 24.31 -9.04 -3.10
N ASP A 400 23.23 -8.85 -3.86
CA ASP A 400 23.03 -9.44 -5.17
C ASP A 400 22.16 -8.53 -6.04
N ASN A 401 22.30 -8.61 -7.36
CA ASN A 401 21.47 -7.86 -8.30
C ASN A 401 20.01 -8.33 -8.32
N LEU A 402 19.72 -9.54 -7.85
CA LEU A 402 18.37 -10.08 -7.76
C LEU A 402 17.94 -10.23 -6.31
N ILE A 403 18.63 -11.10 -5.56
CA ILE A 403 18.19 -11.54 -4.24
C ILE A 403 19.33 -11.38 -3.25
N GLY A 404 19.22 -10.41 -2.35
CA GLY A 404 20.29 -10.12 -1.39
C GLY A 404 20.65 -11.34 -0.56
N LYS A 405 19.65 -12.05 0.00
CA LYS A 405 19.84 -13.30 0.76
C LYS A 405 18.68 -14.27 0.53
N SER A 406 18.97 -15.57 0.53
CA SER A 406 17.94 -16.62 0.51
C SER A 406 18.19 -17.63 1.63
N THR A 407 17.13 -18.08 2.31
CA THR A 407 17.19 -19.25 3.21
C THR A 407 16.20 -20.35 2.84
N GLY A 408 15.52 -20.22 1.70
CA GLY A 408 14.54 -21.18 1.20
C GLY A 408 14.70 -21.49 -0.29
N SER A 409 13.68 -22.14 -0.87
CA SER A 409 13.66 -22.41 -2.30
C SER A 409 13.50 -21.10 -3.09
N VAL A 410 14.36 -20.91 -4.09
CA VAL A 410 14.26 -19.84 -5.07
C VAL A 410 14.23 -20.48 -6.44
N THR A 411 13.14 -20.26 -7.17
CA THR A 411 13.01 -20.72 -8.56
C THR A 411 12.95 -19.50 -9.46
N ALA A 412 13.90 -19.38 -10.39
CA ALA A 412 13.89 -18.35 -11.42
C ALA A 412 13.70 -19.02 -12.78
N ASN A 413 12.59 -18.72 -13.45
CA ASN A 413 12.29 -19.26 -14.78
C ASN A 413 12.95 -18.41 -15.88
N ALA A 414 13.13 -19.01 -17.06
CA ALA A 414 13.77 -18.40 -18.22
C ALA A 414 13.15 -17.03 -18.60
N ASN A 415 13.99 -16.12 -19.12
CA ASN A 415 13.73 -14.69 -19.43
C ASN A 415 13.87 -13.69 -18.26
N THR A 416 14.57 -14.03 -17.19
CA THR A 416 15.04 -13.01 -16.22
C THR A 416 16.31 -12.36 -16.79
N PHE A 417 16.25 -11.11 -17.26
CA PHE A 417 17.36 -10.39 -17.93
C PHE A 417 18.14 -9.48 -16.97
N PHE A 418 19.43 -9.26 -17.28
CA PHE A 418 20.37 -8.43 -16.51
C PHE A 418 21.09 -7.43 -17.41
N ASP A 419 21.20 -6.18 -16.98
CA ASP A 419 22.20 -5.27 -17.52
C ASP A 419 23.47 -5.32 -16.67
N ASN A 420 24.36 -6.27 -16.98
CA ASN A 420 25.68 -6.38 -16.33
C ASN A 420 26.73 -5.45 -16.96
N THR A 421 26.34 -4.52 -17.84
CA THR A 421 27.33 -3.67 -18.54
C THR A 421 28.03 -2.67 -17.62
N LYS A 422 27.57 -2.51 -16.37
CA LYS A 422 28.07 -1.48 -15.44
C LYS A 422 29.03 -1.98 -14.36
N GLU A 423 28.93 -3.20 -13.84
CA GLU A 423 29.83 -3.74 -12.79
C GLU A 423 29.83 -5.30 -12.81
N PRO A 424 30.97 -6.00 -12.67
CA PRO A 424 31.03 -7.48 -12.58
C PRO A 424 30.57 -8.02 -11.21
N MET A 425 29.79 -9.12 -11.18
CA MET A 425 29.34 -9.79 -9.95
C MET A 425 30.49 -10.56 -9.27
N THR A 426 30.64 -10.45 -7.95
CA THR A 426 31.74 -11.11 -7.20
C THR A 426 31.31 -12.01 -6.03
N THR A 427 30.02 -12.33 -5.84
CA THR A 427 29.57 -13.05 -4.63
C THR A 427 28.85 -14.37 -4.90
N ALA A 428 29.13 -15.37 -4.06
CA ALA A 428 28.56 -16.71 -4.12
C ALA A 428 27.14 -16.74 -3.51
N VAL A 429 26.16 -17.21 -4.28
CA VAL A 429 24.81 -17.48 -3.78
C VAL A 429 24.84 -18.73 -2.89
N SER A 430 24.51 -18.59 -1.61
CA SER A 430 24.31 -19.74 -0.71
C SER A 430 22.84 -20.19 -0.77
N GLY A 431 22.55 -21.23 -1.55
CA GLY A 431 21.22 -21.82 -1.71
C GLY A 431 21.09 -22.62 -3.01
N VAL A 432 20.16 -23.59 -3.06
CA VAL A 432 19.85 -24.33 -4.29
C VAL A 432 19.02 -23.43 -5.20
N VAL A 433 19.68 -22.66 -6.06
CA VAL A 433 19.02 -21.94 -7.15
C VAL A 433 18.95 -22.90 -8.35
N SER A 434 17.76 -23.40 -8.65
CA SER A 434 17.55 -24.14 -9.90
C SER A 434 17.24 -23.11 -10.99
N ILE A 435 18.19 -22.89 -11.88
CA ILE A 435 18.03 -22.03 -13.05
C ILE A 435 17.99 -22.92 -14.29
N PRO A 436 16.80 -23.27 -14.81
CA PRO A 436 16.71 -23.90 -16.11
C PRO A 436 17.08 -22.85 -17.17
N THR A 437 18.32 -22.89 -17.65
CA THR A 437 18.86 -22.04 -18.74
C THR A 437 18.82 -20.52 -18.47
N ALA A 438 19.75 -19.99 -17.68
CA ALA A 438 20.10 -18.56 -17.75
C ALA A 438 21.09 -18.33 -18.88
N THR A 439 20.79 -17.38 -19.77
CA THR A 439 21.78 -16.83 -20.70
C THR A 439 22.56 -15.75 -19.96
N ILE A 440 23.70 -16.11 -19.38
CA ILE A 440 24.65 -15.13 -18.81
C ILE A 440 25.46 -14.58 -19.99
N ILE A 441 25.13 -13.39 -20.49
CA ILE A 441 25.93 -12.73 -21.54
C ILE A 441 27.05 -11.97 -20.84
N GLY A 442 28.20 -12.63 -20.65
CA GLY A 442 29.43 -12.03 -20.14
C GLY A 442 30.42 -11.72 -21.26
N GLY A 443 30.89 -10.47 -21.32
CA GLY A 443 32.17 -10.08 -21.93
C GLY A 443 32.34 -10.35 -23.44
N GLY A 444 31.84 -9.45 -24.29
CA GLY A 444 32.25 -9.42 -25.69
C GLY A 444 31.44 -8.44 -26.55
N ALA A 445 32.03 -7.27 -26.83
CA ALA A 445 31.56 -6.18 -27.69
C ALA A 445 30.14 -5.61 -27.40
N PRO A 446 29.91 -4.30 -27.59
CA PRO A 446 28.58 -3.72 -27.43
C PRO A 446 27.65 -4.28 -28.51
N VAL A 447 26.81 -5.24 -28.14
CA VAL A 447 25.68 -5.66 -28.97
C VAL A 447 24.56 -4.65 -28.71
N VAL A 448 24.28 -3.81 -29.69
CA VAL A 448 23.10 -2.93 -29.71
C VAL A 448 21.87 -3.82 -29.88
N TYR A 449 21.20 -4.12 -28.77
CA TYR A 449 19.88 -4.75 -28.85
C TYR A 449 18.82 -3.68 -29.04
N THR A 450 18.05 -3.84 -30.11
CA THR A 450 16.75 -3.20 -30.24
C THR A 450 15.84 -3.87 -29.21
N VAL A 451 15.67 -3.22 -28.06
CA VAL A 451 14.58 -3.53 -27.13
C VAL A 451 13.30 -3.59 -27.99
N PRO A 452 12.53 -4.70 -27.99
CA PRO A 452 11.25 -4.71 -28.71
C PRO A 452 10.47 -3.50 -28.20
N PRO A 453 9.88 -2.67 -29.08
CA PRO A 453 9.26 -1.42 -28.66
C PRO A 453 8.35 -1.70 -27.48
N PHE A 454 8.76 -1.23 -26.31
CA PHE A 454 7.87 -1.12 -25.18
C PHE A 454 6.77 -0.18 -25.67
N ASN A 455 5.62 -0.75 -26.02
CA ASN A 455 4.41 0.04 -26.04
C ASN A 455 4.16 0.41 -24.57
N TYR A 456 4.82 1.47 -24.13
CA TYR A 456 4.21 2.41 -23.22
C TYR A 456 2.93 2.84 -23.93
N ALA A 457 1.85 2.10 -23.69
CA ALA A 457 0.58 2.76 -23.52
C ALA A 457 0.72 3.59 -22.23
N MET A 458 1.51 4.66 -22.29
CA MET A 458 1.17 5.87 -21.58
C MET A 458 -0.20 6.22 -22.15
N GLY A 459 -1.24 5.68 -21.54
CA GLY A 459 -2.57 6.21 -21.72
C GLY A 459 -2.45 7.67 -21.34
N SER A 460 -2.31 8.53 -22.34
CA SER A 460 -2.71 9.92 -22.20
C SER A 460 -4.04 9.87 -21.48
N VAL A 461 -4.11 10.44 -20.28
CA VAL A 461 -5.38 10.62 -19.56
C VAL A 461 -6.39 11.11 -20.59
N PRO A 462 -7.40 10.31 -20.98
CA PRO A 462 -8.35 10.77 -21.96
C PRO A 462 -9.04 11.96 -21.34
N GLY A 463 -8.98 13.11 -22.02
CA GLY A 463 -9.87 14.22 -21.73
C GLY A 463 -11.29 13.66 -21.59
N LEU A 464 -11.98 14.08 -20.53
CA LEU A 464 -13.34 13.70 -20.19
C LEU A 464 -14.25 13.78 -21.41
N ALA A 465 -14.44 12.65 -22.08
CA ALA A 465 -15.55 12.38 -22.99
C ALA A 465 -15.78 10.87 -22.99
N THR A 466 -16.61 10.40 -22.07
CA THR A 466 -17.19 9.06 -22.13
C THR A 466 -18.71 9.21 -22.22
N THR A 467 -19.20 9.14 -23.46
CA THR A 467 -20.54 8.62 -23.75
C THR A 467 -20.50 7.12 -23.50
N ASP A 468 -20.94 6.70 -22.33
CA ASP A 468 -21.10 5.28 -21.98
C ASP A 468 -22.61 4.97 -22.00
N GLU A 469 -23.15 4.87 -23.21
CA GLU A 469 -24.40 4.18 -23.49
C GLU A 469 -24.06 2.71 -23.66
N ASN A 470 -24.04 1.93 -22.57
CA ASN A 470 -24.29 0.49 -22.53
C ASN A 470 -24.17 -0.05 -21.10
N MET A 471 -25.09 0.37 -20.22
CA MET A 471 -25.51 -0.49 -19.12
C MET A 471 -26.74 -1.28 -19.58
N PRO A 472 -26.86 -2.59 -19.30
CA PRO A 472 -28.11 -3.29 -19.51
C PRO A 472 -29.15 -2.67 -18.58
N THR A 473 -30.15 -2.00 -19.15
CA THR A 473 -31.39 -1.68 -18.42
C THR A 473 -32.12 -2.99 -18.17
N ASP A 474 -31.93 -3.57 -16.99
CA ASP A 474 -32.79 -4.63 -16.49
C ASP A 474 -34.15 -3.99 -16.15
N LYS A 475 -35.04 -3.98 -17.16
CA LYS A 475 -36.41 -3.52 -17.02
C LYS A 475 -37.19 -4.59 -16.25
N GLY A 476 -37.48 -4.27 -14.99
CA GLY A 476 -38.75 -4.60 -14.35
C GLY A 476 -39.06 -6.08 -14.14
N SER A 477 -38.60 -6.62 -13.02
CA SER A 477 -39.33 -7.68 -12.33
C SER A 477 -39.80 -7.13 -10.98
N PRO A 478 -41.11 -7.15 -10.66
CA PRO A 478 -41.60 -6.66 -9.39
C PRO A 478 -41.06 -7.56 -8.28
N MET A 479 -40.48 -6.95 -7.24
CA MET A 479 -40.10 -7.64 -6.02
C MET A 479 -41.34 -8.34 -5.44
N GLY A 480 -41.39 -9.66 -5.59
CA GLY A 480 -42.34 -10.49 -4.86
C GLY A 480 -42.08 -10.36 -3.37
N ALA A 481 -43.12 -9.98 -2.63
CA ALA A 481 -43.13 -10.02 -1.18
C ALA A 481 -42.89 -11.46 -0.72
N TYR A 482 -41.73 -11.73 -0.11
CA TYR A 482 -41.48 -12.99 0.58
C TYR A 482 -42.24 -12.97 1.90
N ASN A 483 -43.32 -13.75 1.93
CA ASN A 483 -44.11 -14.03 3.12
C ASN A 483 -43.31 -15.01 3.99
N TYR A 484 -42.98 -14.63 5.23
CA TYR A 484 -42.36 -15.53 6.21
C TYR A 484 -43.41 -16.55 6.68
N GLY A 485 -43.47 -17.69 6.00
CA GLY A 485 -44.14 -18.88 6.49
C GLY A 485 -43.21 -19.61 7.47
N ALA A 486 -43.49 -19.50 8.76
CA ALA A 486 -42.89 -20.36 9.77
C ALA A 486 -43.42 -21.79 9.59
N THR A 487 -42.55 -22.73 9.27
CA THR A 487 -42.81 -24.17 9.44
C THR A 487 -41.97 -24.68 10.61
N PRO A 488 -42.58 -25.36 11.60
CA PRO A 488 -41.84 -25.97 12.69
C PRO A 488 -41.16 -27.24 12.18
N TYR A 489 -39.88 -27.41 12.51
CA TYR A 489 -39.16 -28.66 12.27
C TYR A 489 -39.57 -29.72 13.32
N PRO A 490 -39.65 -31.00 12.93
CA PRO A 490 -39.68 -32.12 13.88
C PRO A 490 -38.35 -32.28 14.63
#